data_AF-A0AAD9LE56-F1
#
_entry.id   AF-A0AAD9LE56-F1
#
_cell.length_a   1.000
_cell.length_b   1.000
_cell.length_c   1.000
_cell.angle_alpha   90.00
_cell.angle_beta   90.00
_cell.angle_gamma   90.00
#
_symmetry.space_group_name_H-M   'P 1'
#
loop_
_entity.id
_entity.type
_entity.pdbx_description
1 polymer ?
#
loop_
_entity_poly.entity_id
_entity_poly.type
_entity_poly.pdbx_seq_one_letter_code
_entity_poly.pdbx_strand_id
1 'polypeptide(L)'
;MEVEQTGELESCAGHRDSMAFLCETSKIKIPFNPSAGEVHRRERGAPWRIKADEEIAALNAQAKEDQSEKRRWGLAKQVQDGLMHNFNINYGVAELSTLIKEGMTLKSDPPARELSPREVGQVQFLAAAEKYDLKQIVLLLDKFPKGRAGGKHK
;
A
#
# COMPACT_ATOMS: atom_id res chain seq x y z
N MET A 1 88.76 31.86 38.99
CA MET A 1 88.21 32.16 37.66
C MET A 1 87.60 30.86 37.17
N GLU A 2 86.28 30.70 37.33
CA GLU A 2 85.26 31.04 36.31
C GLU A 2 85.46 30.22 35.02
N VAL A 3 84.51 29.55 34.38
CA VAL A 3 83.10 29.13 34.55
C VAL A 3 82.93 28.01 33.49
N GLU A 4 82.07 27.03 33.74
CA GLU A 4 81.72 25.93 32.81
C GLU A 4 81.08 26.39 31.49
N GLN A 5 81.31 25.67 30.37
CA GLN A 5 80.31 25.00 29.50
C GLN A 5 80.79 24.75 28.05
N THR A 6 80.15 23.76 27.41
CA THR A 6 80.14 23.34 25.99
C THR A 6 81.30 22.44 25.54
N GLY A 7 81.13 21.33 24.82
CA GLY A 7 80.00 20.69 24.16
C GLY A 7 80.55 19.74 23.07
N GLU A 8 79.77 18.72 22.70
CA GLU A 8 79.79 18.05 21.37
C GLU A 8 81.03 17.17 21.03
N LEU A 9 81.00 16.04 20.32
CA LEU A 9 80.06 15.36 19.41
C LEU A 9 80.67 13.97 19.15
N GLU A 10 80.00 12.86 19.45
CA GLU A 10 80.44 11.52 18.99
C GLU A 10 79.60 11.04 17.79
N SER A 11 80.24 11.14 16.62
CA SER A 11 80.20 10.27 15.45
C SER A 11 78.84 9.77 14.91
N CYS A 12 78.37 10.43 13.83
CA CYS A 12 77.33 9.93 12.94
C CYS A 12 77.94 9.35 11.65
N ALA A 13 77.69 8.08 11.34
CA ALA A 13 77.66 7.57 9.96
C ALA A 13 76.95 6.20 9.89
N GLY A 14 75.63 6.19 10.11
CA GLY A 14 74.77 5.06 9.77
C GLY A 14 74.26 5.22 8.33
N HIS A 15 74.94 4.61 7.36
CA HIS A 15 74.45 4.48 6.00
C HIS A 15 73.39 3.36 5.96
N ARG A 16 72.12 3.73 6.14
CA ARG A 16 70.97 2.89 5.78
C ARG A 16 70.27 3.55 4.59
N ASP A 17 70.49 2.96 3.42
CA ASP A 17 69.84 3.34 2.18
C ASP A 17 68.31 3.36 2.32
N SER A 18 67.79 4.58 2.30
CA SER A 18 66.65 5.05 1.52
C SER A 18 65.86 3.98 0.74
N MET A 19 64.98 3.25 1.42
CA MET A 19 63.74 2.70 0.83
C MET A 19 62.60 2.86 1.84
N ALA A 20 62.35 4.09 2.27
CA ALA A 20 61.02 4.44 2.74
C ALA A 20 60.08 4.33 1.53
N PHE A 21 59.49 3.16 1.33
CA PHE A 21 58.27 3.05 0.54
C PHE A 21 57.25 3.95 1.23
N LEU A 22 57.19 5.21 0.82
CA LEU A 22 56.02 6.05 0.96
C LEU A 22 54.94 5.45 0.07
N CYS A 23 54.42 4.29 0.48
CA CYS A 23 53.12 3.83 0.03
C CYS A 23 52.12 4.72 0.77
N GLU A 24 51.95 5.95 0.27
CA GLU A 24 50.71 6.68 0.52
C GLU A 24 49.62 5.71 0.08
N THR A 25 48.92 5.15 1.05
CA THR A 25 47.67 4.46 0.78
C THR A 25 46.76 5.54 0.19
N SER A 26 46.75 5.63 -1.13
CA SER A 26 45.80 6.42 -1.88
C SER A 26 44.46 5.95 -1.35
N LYS A 27 43.85 6.75 -0.48
CA LYS A 27 42.53 6.46 0.07
C LYS A 27 41.61 6.45 -1.13
N ILE A 28 41.40 5.28 -1.73
CA ILE A 28 40.48 5.11 -2.85
C ILE A 28 39.14 5.55 -2.27
N LYS A 29 38.73 6.78 -2.61
CA LYS A 29 37.40 7.27 -2.26
C LYS A 29 36.45 6.32 -2.96
N ILE A 30 35.82 5.44 -2.19
CA ILE A 30 34.72 4.63 -2.68
C ILE A 30 33.69 5.65 -3.20
N PRO A 31 33.35 5.64 -4.50
CA PRO A 31 32.30 6.52 -4.99
C PRO A 31 31.05 6.26 -4.15
N PHE A 32 30.38 7.33 -3.76
CA PHE A 32 29.18 7.26 -2.92
C PHE A 32 28.22 6.22 -3.51
N ASN A 33 27.54 5.44 -2.65
CA ASN A 33 26.59 4.45 -3.13
C ASN A 33 25.60 5.10 -4.09
N PRO A 34 25.36 4.52 -5.28
CA PRO A 34 24.40 5.08 -6.22
C PRO A 34 23.04 5.19 -5.53
N SER A 35 22.29 6.24 -5.86
CA SER A 35 20.96 6.40 -5.31
C SER A 35 20.05 5.25 -5.76
N ALA A 36 19.01 4.95 -4.98
CA ALA A 36 18.04 3.92 -5.35
C ALA A 36 17.43 4.17 -6.74
N GLY A 37 17.19 5.44 -7.10
CA GLY A 37 16.70 5.83 -8.42
C GLY A 37 17.72 5.63 -9.55
N GLU A 38 19.02 5.77 -9.29
CA GLU A 38 20.07 5.46 -10.27
C GLU A 38 20.21 3.96 -10.50
N VAL A 39 20.19 3.17 -9.43
CA VAL A 39 20.18 1.69 -9.53
C VAL A 39 18.93 1.24 -10.29
N HIS A 40 17.77 1.78 -9.94
CA HIS A 40 16.50 1.44 -10.61
C HIS A 40 16.51 1.80 -12.11
N ARG A 41 17.13 2.92 -12.51
CA ARG A 41 17.28 3.26 -13.93
C ARG A 41 18.28 2.35 -14.65
N ARG A 42 19.44 2.07 -14.04
CA ARG A 42 20.50 1.24 -14.63
C ARG A 42 20.04 -0.21 -14.84
N GLU A 43 19.29 -0.74 -13.89
CA GLU A 43 18.82 -2.13 -13.93
C GLU A 43 17.47 -2.29 -14.64
N ARG A 44 16.95 -1.22 -15.26
CA ARG A 44 15.69 -1.28 -16.00
C ARG A 44 15.81 -2.32 -17.13
N GLY A 45 14.93 -3.31 -17.11
CA GLY A 45 14.92 -4.41 -18.08
C GLY A 45 15.87 -5.56 -17.75
N ALA A 46 16.58 -5.53 -16.62
CA ALA A 46 17.33 -6.69 -16.16
C ALA A 46 16.37 -7.87 -15.86
N PRO A 47 16.72 -9.13 -16.18
CA PRO A 47 15.80 -10.26 -16.03
C PRO A 47 15.24 -10.45 -14.61
N TRP A 48 16.04 -10.16 -13.58
CA TRP A 48 15.58 -10.23 -12.19
C TRP A 48 14.60 -9.12 -11.82
N ARG A 49 14.74 -7.93 -12.43
CA ARG A 49 13.79 -6.83 -12.25
C ARG A 49 12.46 -7.14 -12.91
N ILE A 50 12.49 -7.63 -14.15
CA ILE A 50 11.26 -8.01 -14.87
C ILE A 50 10.49 -9.06 -14.07
N LYS A 51 11.15 -10.12 -13.62
CA LYS A 51 10.51 -11.15 -12.78
C LYS A 51 9.96 -10.58 -11.46
N ALA A 52 10.74 -9.75 -10.77
CA ALA A 52 10.28 -9.13 -9.52
C ALA A 52 9.09 -8.18 -9.75
N ASP A 53 9.10 -7.39 -10.83
CA ASP A 53 8.01 -6.48 -11.19
C ASP A 53 6.73 -7.26 -11.56
N GLU A 54 6.87 -8.40 -12.27
CA GLU A 54 5.76 -9.32 -12.56
C GLU A 54 5.17 -9.93 -11.28
N GLU A 55 6.02 -10.41 -10.37
CA GLU A 55 5.60 -10.96 -9.07
C GLU A 55 4.90 -9.89 -8.22
N ILE A 56 5.46 -8.68 -8.15
CA ILE A 56 4.86 -7.54 -7.45
C ILE A 56 3.52 -7.17 -8.08
N ALA A 57 3.42 -7.15 -9.41
CA ALA A 57 2.17 -6.86 -10.10
C ALA A 57 1.09 -7.90 -9.78
N ALA A 58 1.44 -9.19 -9.76
CA ALA A 58 0.52 -10.27 -9.40
C ALA A 58 0.05 -10.14 -7.93
N LEU A 59 0.98 -9.91 -7.00
CA LEU A 59 0.64 -9.70 -5.59
C LEU A 59 -0.24 -8.47 -5.37
N ASN A 60 0.05 -7.38 -6.08
CA ASN A 60 -0.76 -6.16 -6.01
C ASN A 60 -2.17 -6.36 -6.57
N ALA A 61 -2.33 -7.15 -7.63
CA ALA A 61 -3.64 -7.51 -8.16
C ALA A 61 -4.46 -8.28 -7.12
N GLN A 62 -3.86 -9.31 -6.50
CA GLN A 62 -4.50 -10.08 -5.43
C GLN A 62 -4.84 -9.20 -4.22
N ALA A 63 -3.89 -8.36 -3.77
CA ALA A 63 -4.11 -7.47 -2.63
C ALA A 63 -5.26 -6.47 -2.89
N LYS A 64 -5.42 -6.01 -4.13
CA LYS A 64 -6.54 -5.14 -4.53
C LYS A 64 -7.88 -5.86 -4.44
N GLU A 65 -7.95 -7.12 -4.87
CA GLU A 65 -9.16 -7.94 -4.74
C GLU A 65 -9.52 -8.16 -3.27
N ASP A 66 -8.56 -8.58 -2.45
CA ASP A 66 -8.75 -8.79 -1.01
C ASP A 66 -9.19 -7.51 -0.29
N GLN A 67 -8.59 -6.36 -0.65
CA GLN A 67 -8.97 -5.07 -0.10
C GLN A 67 -10.41 -4.70 -0.49
N SER A 68 -10.80 -4.97 -1.74
CA SER A 68 -12.17 -4.72 -2.22
C SER A 68 -13.19 -5.57 -1.46
N GLU A 69 -12.86 -6.84 -1.20
CA GLU A 69 -13.72 -7.75 -0.44
C GLU A 69 -13.84 -7.31 1.02
N LYS A 70 -12.74 -6.97 1.68
CA LYS A 70 -12.74 -6.45 3.06
C LYS A 70 -13.56 -5.16 3.16
N ARG A 71 -13.41 -4.25 2.19
CA ARG A 71 -14.19 -3.01 2.14
C ARG A 71 -15.68 -3.29 2.00
N ARG A 72 -16.06 -4.22 1.12
CA ARG A 72 -17.45 -4.65 0.92
C ARG A 72 -18.07 -5.19 2.20
N TRP A 73 -17.41 -6.14 2.86
CA TRP A 73 -17.90 -6.72 4.12
C TRP A 73 -17.94 -5.71 5.26
N GLY A 74 -16.93 -4.84 5.36
CA GLY A 74 -16.88 -3.76 6.34
C GLY A 74 -18.07 -2.80 6.19
N LEU A 75 -18.35 -2.34 4.97
CA LEU A 75 -19.51 -1.49 4.69
C LEU A 75 -20.83 -2.19 5.00
N ALA A 76 -20.98 -3.45 4.59
CA ALA A 76 -22.19 -4.23 4.86
C ALA A 76 -22.48 -4.35 6.35
N LYS A 77 -21.45 -4.63 7.16
CA LYS A 77 -21.55 -4.70 8.61
C LYS A 77 -21.90 -3.34 9.22
N GLN A 78 -21.19 -2.28 8.82
CA GLN A 78 -21.43 -0.92 9.30
C GLN A 78 -22.87 -0.47 9.04
N VAL A 79 -23.40 -0.76 7.84
CA VAL A 79 -24.79 -0.48 7.47
C VAL A 79 -25.76 -1.33 8.28
N GLN A 80 -25.52 -2.63 8.45
CA GLN A 80 -26.37 -3.52 9.25
C GLN A 80 -26.48 -3.05 10.70
N ASP A 81 -25.36 -2.70 11.32
CA ASP A 81 -25.32 -2.17 12.68
C ASP A 81 -26.12 -0.85 12.74
N GLY A 82 -25.90 0.05 11.77
CA GLY A 82 -26.64 1.31 11.66
C GLY A 82 -28.16 1.14 11.53
N LEU A 83 -28.59 0.22 10.67
CA LEU A 83 -30.01 -0.09 10.44
C LEU A 83 -30.68 -0.71 11.67
N MET A 84 -29.98 -1.63 12.34
CA MET A 84 -30.49 -2.27 13.56
C MET A 84 -30.65 -1.23 14.67
N HIS A 85 -29.64 -0.40 14.93
CA HIS A 85 -29.65 0.51 16.07
C HIS A 85 -30.54 1.75 15.87
N ASN A 86 -30.65 2.28 14.65
CA ASN A 86 -31.38 3.54 14.41
C ASN A 86 -32.80 3.32 13.90
N PHE A 87 -33.07 2.21 13.21
CA PHE A 87 -34.36 1.97 12.54
C PHE A 87 -35.00 0.64 12.97
N ASN A 88 -34.37 -0.14 13.84
CA ASN A 88 -34.82 -1.47 14.26
C ASN A 88 -35.05 -2.43 13.07
N ILE A 89 -34.28 -2.25 11.99
CA ILE A 89 -34.36 -3.09 10.79
C ILE A 89 -33.27 -4.15 10.86
N ASN A 90 -33.69 -5.40 11.03
CA ASN A 90 -32.79 -6.54 10.85
C ASN A 90 -32.70 -6.91 9.37
N TYR A 91 -31.50 -6.74 8.80
CA TYR A 91 -31.16 -7.10 7.43
C TYR A 91 -29.84 -7.86 7.46
N GLY A 92 -29.73 -8.98 6.73
CA GLY A 92 -28.55 -9.83 6.79
C GLY A 92 -27.31 -9.16 6.21
N VAL A 93 -26.16 -9.26 6.91
CA VAL A 93 -24.88 -8.72 6.41
C VAL A 93 -24.51 -9.33 5.06
N ALA A 94 -24.78 -10.62 4.85
CA ALA A 94 -24.52 -11.29 3.57
C ALA A 94 -25.36 -10.72 2.41
N GLU A 95 -26.61 -10.38 2.68
CA GLU A 95 -27.52 -9.78 1.69
C GLU A 95 -27.07 -8.35 1.34
N LEU A 96 -26.72 -7.53 2.34
CA LEU A 96 -26.17 -6.19 2.13
C LEU A 96 -24.84 -6.24 1.37
N SER A 97 -23.98 -7.20 1.72
CA SER A 97 -22.71 -7.44 1.05
C SER A 97 -22.91 -7.81 -0.41
N THR A 98 -23.99 -8.53 -0.74
CA THR A 98 -24.35 -8.87 -2.12
C THR A 98 -24.82 -7.63 -2.89
N LEU A 99 -25.70 -6.80 -2.30
CA LEU A 99 -26.16 -5.55 -2.92
C LEU A 99 -25.00 -4.58 -3.17
N ILE A 100 -24.09 -4.46 -2.20
CA ILE A 100 -22.88 -3.64 -2.32
C ILE A 100 -21.97 -4.21 -3.42
N LYS A 101 -21.81 -5.53 -3.52
CA LYS A 101 -21.03 -6.17 -4.59
C LYS A 101 -21.58 -5.80 -5.97
N GLU A 102 -22.89 -5.95 -6.17
CA GLU A 102 -23.55 -5.63 -7.43
C GLU A 102 -23.32 -4.15 -7.82
N GLY A 103 -23.49 -3.23 -6.86
CA GLY A 103 -23.22 -1.81 -7.07
C GLY A 103 -21.74 -1.52 -7.37
N MET A 104 -20.80 -2.22 -6.71
CA MET A 104 -19.36 -2.06 -6.97
C MET A 104 -18.99 -2.54 -8.36
N THR A 105 -19.51 -3.69 -8.79
CA THR A 105 -19.31 -4.23 -10.14
C THR A 105 -19.82 -3.25 -11.20
N LEU A 106 -21.04 -2.73 -11.04
CA LEU A 106 -21.61 -1.75 -11.98
C LEU A 106 -20.83 -0.43 -12.04
N LYS A 107 -20.19 -0.03 -10.93
CA LYS A 107 -19.34 1.17 -10.87
C LYS A 107 -17.99 0.96 -11.54
N SER A 108 -17.40 -0.23 -11.42
CA SER A 108 -16.10 -0.55 -12.02
C SER A 108 -16.18 -0.96 -13.49
N ASP A 109 -17.24 -1.66 -13.86
CA ASP A 109 -17.45 -2.22 -15.20
C ASP A 109 -18.91 -1.95 -15.62
N PRO A 110 -19.23 -0.70 -16.00
CA PRO A 110 -20.58 -0.34 -16.42
C PRO A 110 -20.91 -0.98 -17.77
N PRO A 111 -22.13 -1.55 -17.94
CA PRO A 111 -22.54 -2.10 -19.21
C PRO A 111 -22.63 -0.99 -20.28
N ALA A 112 -22.39 -1.35 -21.54
CA ALA A 112 -22.49 -0.42 -22.67
C ALA A 112 -23.95 0.04 -22.97
N ARG A 113 -24.94 -0.61 -22.36
CA ARG A 113 -26.36 -0.25 -22.44
C ARG A 113 -26.76 0.65 -21.28
N GLU A 114 -27.91 1.30 -21.40
CA GLU A 114 -28.52 2.00 -20.27
C GLU A 114 -28.78 1.07 -19.08
N LEU A 115 -28.59 1.62 -17.88
CA LEU A 115 -28.83 0.92 -16.64
C LEU A 115 -30.34 0.75 -16.42
N SER A 116 -30.75 -0.47 -16.10
CA SER A 116 -32.11 -0.75 -15.66
C SER A 116 -32.40 -0.06 -14.32
N PRO A 117 -33.68 0.20 -13.98
CA PRO A 117 -34.03 0.81 -12.69
C PRO A 117 -33.47 0.06 -11.47
N ARG A 118 -33.32 -1.27 -11.56
CA ARG A 118 -32.72 -2.09 -10.50
C ARG A 118 -31.22 -1.83 -10.37
N GLU A 119 -30.50 -1.76 -11.48
CA GLU A 119 -29.06 -1.47 -11.50
C GLU A 119 -28.77 -0.05 -11.00
N VAL A 120 -29.60 0.93 -11.40
CA VAL A 120 -29.55 2.28 -10.83
C VAL A 120 -29.75 2.25 -9.32
N GLY A 121 -30.71 1.45 -8.83
CA GLY A 121 -30.91 1.23 -7.41
C GLY A 121 -29.68 0.67 -6.69
N GLN A 122 -28.96 -0.29 -7.29
CA GLN A 122 -27.75 -0.88 -6.71
C GLN A 122 -26.60 0.14 -6.62
N VAL A 123 -26.42 0.97 -7.65
CA VAL A 123 -25.42 2.06 -7.64
C VAL A 123 -25.77 3.13 -6.61
N GLN A 124 -27.05 3.51 -6.51
CA GLN A 124 -27.54 4.44 -5.48
C GLN A 124 -27.36 3.87 -4.07
N PHE A 125 -27.64 2.58 -3.89
CA PHE A 125 -27.45 1.89 -2.62
C PHE A 125 -25.98 1.91 -2.20
N LEU A 126 -25.06 1.58 -3.12
CA LEU A 126 -23.62 1.68 -2.88
C LEU A 126 -23.23 3.11 -2.47
N ALA A 127 -23.68 4.12 -3.21
CA ALA A 127 -23.35 5.52 -2.91
C ALA A 127 -23.87 5.96 -1.54
N ALA A 128 -25.05 5.51 -1.13
CA ALA A 128 -25.60 5.77 0.19
C ALA A 128 -24.81 5.03 1.29
N ALA A 129 -24.42 3.79 1.06
CA ALA A 129 -23.58 3.01 1.97
C ALA A 129 -22.18 3.64 2.16
N GLU A 130 -21.54 4.09 1.07
CA GLU A 130 -20.24 4.79 1.12
C GLU A 130 -20.30 6.10 1.92
N LYS A 131 -21.44 6.79 1.89
CA LYS A 131 -21.68 8.05 2.64
C LYS A 131 -22.25 7.82 4.04
N TYR A 132 -22.58 6.58 4.38
CA TYR A 132 -23.30 6.23 5.60
C TYR A 132 -24.66 6.96 5.75
N ASP A 133 -25.36 7.19 4.65
CA ASP A 133 -26.71 7.79 4.64
C ASP A 133 -27.77 6.72 4.91
N LEU A 134 -27.98 6.43 6.20
CA LEU A 134 -28.90 5.37 6.62
C LEU A 134 -30.35 5.64 6.21
N LYS A 135 -30.79 6.91 6.14
CA LYS A 135 -32.17 7.25 5.75
C LYS A 135 -32.42 6.88 4.29
N GLN A 136 -31.47 7.22 3.42
CA GLN A 136 -31.56 6.86 2.01
C GLN A 136 -31.48 5.34 1.81
N ILE A 137 -30.65 4.65 2.59
CA ILE A 137 -30.55 3.19 2.56
C ILE A 137 -31.92 2.57 2.87
N VAL A 138 -32.59 3.02 3.94
CA VAL A 138 -33.93 2.50 4.31
C VAL A 138 -34.93 2.63 3.15
N LEU A 139 -34.99 3.80 2.49
CA LEU A 139 -35.88 4.02 1.34
C LEU A 139 -35.55 3.11 0.14
N LEU A 140 -34.28 2.77 -0.04
CA LEU A 140 -33.83 1.91 -1.12
C LEU A 140 -34.08 0.43 -0.81
N LEU A 141 -34.05 0.01 0.46
CA LEU A 141 -34.29 -1.37 0.86
C LEU A 141 -35.69 -1.87 0.48
N ASP A 142 -36.71 -1.01 0.43
CA ASP A 142 -38.05 -1.39 -0.04
C ASP A 142 -38.05 -1.90 -1.49
N LYS A 143 -37.05 -1.51 -2.28
CA LYS A 143 -36.88 -1.94 -3.68
C LYS A 143 -36.14 -3.28 -3.80
N PHE A 144 -35.55 -3.78 -2.71
CA PHE A 144 -34.78 -5.01 -2.67
C PHE A 144 -35.47 -6.01 -1.72
N PRO A 145 -36.14 -7.05 -2.22
CA PRO A 145 -36.82 -8.00 -1.37
C PRO A 145 -35.82 -8.75 -0.48
N LYS A 146 -36.11 -8.82 0.83
CA LYS A 146 -35.35 -9.65 1.78
C LYS A 146 -35.40 -11.10 1.34
N GLY A 147 -34.25 -11.74 1.16
CA GLY A 147 -34.14 -13.16 0.88
C GLY A 147 -34.57 -13.97 2.08
N ARG A 148 -35.77 -14.56 2.02
CA ARG A 148 -36.29 -15.65 2.88
C ARG A 148 -35.71 -15.75 4.31
N ALA A 149 -35.75 -14.67 5.09
CA ALA A 149 -35.49 -14.73 6.54
C ALA A 149 -36.19 -13.62 7.35
N GLY A 150 -36.92 -12.69 6.70
CA GLY A 150 -37.72 -11.65 7.34
C GLY A 150 -39.18 -12.05 7.40
N GLY A 151 -39.55 -12.89 8.37
CA GLY A 151 -40.93 -13.29 8.59
C GLY A 151 -41.86 -12.10 8.86
N LYS A 152 -43.02 -12.13 8.19
CA LYS A 152 -44.33 -11.58 8.58
C LYS A 152 -44.30 -10.29 9.44
N HIS A 153 -44.43 -9.14 8.79
CA HIS A 153 -45.14 -8.04 9.44
C HIS A 153 -46.63 -8.35 9.40
N LYS A 154 -47.21 -8.53 10.60
CA LYS A 154 -48.64 -8.59 10.86
C LYS A 154 -49.14 -7.19 11.19
#